data_AF-A0AAC9I2F5-F1
#
_entry.id   AF-A0AAC9I2F5-F1
#
_cell.length_a   1.000
_cell.length_b   1.000
_cell.length_c   1.000
_cell.angle_alpha   90.00
_cell.angle_beta   90.00
_cell.angle_gamma   90.00
#
_symmetry.space_group_name_H-M   'P 1'
#
loop_
_entity.id
_entity.type
_entity.pdbx_description
1 polymer ?
#
loop_
_entity_poly.entity_id
_entity_poly.type
_entity_poly.pdbx_seq_one_letter_code
_entity_poly.pdbx_strand_id
1 'polypeptide(L)'
;MKSQREVERLYYKLIQDVKTNDFYTKVNLENRVNCYVCDSCGNITKTKDIDAGVTPMFFSCEKCGQRARSTFFNDIVPNKQPTIEWYRPSLHECLKMRSKEAALDHVLNGGLNFRKITHDKN
;
A
#
# COMPACT_ATOMS: atom_id res chain seq x y z
N MET A 1 -5.96 8.16 20.85
CA MET A 1 -6.73 8.11 19.58
C MET A 1 -6.91 9.51 19.04
N LYS A 2 -6.47 9.78 17.80
CA LYS A 2 -6.62 11.09 17.14
C LYS A 2 -8.08 11.51 17.06
N SER A 3 -8.38 12.79 17.26
CA SER A 3 -9.75 13.31 17.10
C SER A 3 -10.17 13.28 15.62
N GLN A 4 -11.47 13.28 15.31
CA GLN A 4 -11.92 13.35 13.91
C GLN A 4 -11.37 14.59 13.19
N ARG A 5 -11.46 15.75 13.84
CA ARG A 5 -10.92 17.03 13.33
C ARG A 5 -9.41 16.97 13.06
N GLU A 6 -8.65 16.28 13.91
CA GLU A 6 -7.21 16.11 13.70
C GLU A 6 -6.92 15.21 12.49
N VAL A 7 -7.66 14.11 12.34
CA VAL A 7 -7.55 13.21 11.18
C VAL A 7 -7.86 13.95 9.88
N GLU A 8 -8.95 14.72 9.84
CA GLU A 8 -9.31 15.54 8.68
C GLU A 8 -8.20 16.52 8.31
N ARG A 9 -7.68 17.27 9.30
CA ARG A 9 -6.60 18.26 9.07
C ARG A 9 -5.36 17.60 8.47
N LEU A 10 -4.91 16.47 9.03
CA LEU A 10 -3.74 15.75 8.55
C LEU A 10 -3.99 15.13 7.17
N TYR A 11 -5.18 14.58 6.94
CA TYR A 11 -5.55 14.01 5.65
C TYR A 11 -5.56 15.07 4.55
N TYR A 12 -6.15 16.24 4.77
CA TYR A 12 -6.16 17.30 3.76
C TYR A 12 -4.76 17.83 3.46
N LYS A 13 -3.87 17.88 4.46
CA LYS A 13 -2.46 18.17 4.23
C LYS A 13 -1.82 17.11 3.32
N LEU A 14 -1.99 15.82 3.63
CA LEU A 14 -1.50 14.73 2.79
C LEU A 14 -2.01 14.85 1.35
N ILE A 15 -3.30 15.14 1.14
CA ILE A 15 -3.85 15.30 -0.22
C ILE A 15 -3.23 16.49 -0.96
N GLN A 16 -2.89 17.59 -0.26
CA GLN A 16 -2.15 18.67 -0.88
C GLN A 16 -0.72 18.26 -1.26
N ASP A 17 -0.03 17.55 -0.38
CA ASP A 17 1.31 17.03 -0.67
C ASP A 17 1.26 16.07 -1.87
N VAL A 18 0.28 15.18 -1.97
CA VAL A 18 0.08 14.27 -3.10
C VAL A 18 -0.09 15.01 -4.43
N LYS A 19 -0.70 16.19 -4.41
CA LYS A 19 -0.93 17.01 -5.61
C LYS A 19 0.28 17.84 -6.03
N THR A 20 1.18 18.14 -5.11
CA THR A 20 2.19 19.19 -5.30
C THR A 20 3.63 18.73 -5.13
N ASN A 21 3.86 17.66 -4.37
CA ASN A 21 5.20 17.17 -4.06
C ASN A 21 5.66 16.13 -5.09
N ASP A 22 6.84 16.36 -5.65
CA ASP A 22 7.53 15.50 -6.61
C ASP A 22 7.63 14.03 -6.18
N PHE A 23 7.72 13.77 -4.86
CA PHE A 23 7.70 12.42 -4.31
C PHE A 23 6.47 11.61 -4.78
N TYR A 24 5.32 12.26 -4.96
CA TYR A 24 4.09 11.61 -5.44
C TYR A 24 3.88 11.83 -6.94
N THR A 25 4.07 13.05 -7.43
CA THR A 25 3.70 13.44 -8.80
C THR A 25 4.62 12.89 -9.87
N LYS A 26 5.87 12.53 -9.54
CA LYS A 26 6.84 11.94 -10.47
C LYS A 26 6.85 10.41 -10.48
N VAL A 27 5.97 9.76 -9.73
CA VAL A 27 5.88 8.29 -9.71
C VAL A 27 5.14 7.80 -10.95
N ASN A 28 5.81 6.99 -11.78
CA ASN A 28 5.13 6.28 -12.86
C ASN A 28 4.39 5.06 -12.31
N LEU A 29 3.05 5.16 -12.22
CA LEU A 29 2.19 4.09 -11.72
C LEU A 29 1.98 2.94 -12.71
N GLU A 30 2.21 3.12 -14.01
CA GLU A 30 2.00 2.07 -15.02
C GLU A 30 2.91 0.84 -14.80
N ASN A 31 4.13 1.08 -14.31
CA ASN A 31 5.14 0.04 -14.07
C ASN A 31 5.42 -0.22 -12.58
N ARG A 32 4.57 0.27 -11.69
CA ARG A 32 4.76 0.15 -10.24
C ARG A 32 4.32 -1.19 -9.66
N VAL A 33 5.02 -2.25 -10.07
CA VAL A 33 4.80 -3.65 -9.64
C VAL A 33 5.93 -4.06 -8.71
N ASN A 34 5.60 -4.79 -7.64
CA ASN A 34 6.58 -5.33 -6.71
C ASN A 34 6.28 -6.79 -6.38
N CYS A 35 7.33 -7.58 -6.16
CA CYS A 35 7.23 -8.96 -5.68
C CYS A 35 7.73 -9.06 -4.24
N TYR A 36 6.98 -9.77 -3.40
CA TYR A 36 7.38 -10.12 -2.04
C TYR A 36 7.68 -11.62 -1.96
N VAL A 37 8.94 -11.97 -1.68
CA VAL A 37 9.39 -13.36 -1.58
C VAL A 37 9.37 -13.82 -0.13
N CYS A 38 8.63 -14.89 0.16
CA CYS A 38 8.56 -15.46 1.50
C CYS A 38 9.84 -16.21 1.87
N ASP A 39 10.51 -15.79 2.94
CA ASP A 39 11.74 -16.43 3.45
C ASP A 39 11.47 -17.89 3.91
N SER A 40 10.23 -18.24 4.27
CA SER A 40 9.88 -19.54 4.86
C SER A 40 9.34 -20.58 3.88
N CYS A 41 8.53 -20.18 2.89
CA CYS A 41 7.87 -21.13 1.97
C CYS A 41 8.13 -20.85 0.48
N GLY A 42 8.93 -19.83 0.16
CA GLY A 42 9.26 -19.46 -1.22
C GLY A 42 8.10 -18.87 -2.04
N ASN A 43 6.89 -18.77 -1.48
CA ASN A 43 5.76 -18.17 -2.20
C ASN A 43 6.06 -16.69 -2.52
N ILE A 44 5.68 -16.29 -3.73
CA ILE A 44 5.83 -14.92 -4.22
C ILE A 44 4.47 -14.25 -4.27
N THR A 45 4.28 -13.19 -3.50
CA THR A 45 3.11 -12.32 -3.56
C THR A 45 3.42 -11.16 -4.50
N LYS A 46 2.63 -11.01 -5.57
CA LYS A 46 2.82 -9.94 -6.55
C LYS A 46 1.83 -8.83 -6.26
N THR A 47 2.33 -7.60 -6.19
CA THR A 47 1.55 -6.43 -5.79
C THR A 47 1.67 -5.31 -6.82
N LYS A 48 0.66 -4.45 -6.88
CA LYS A 48 0.61 -3.30 -7.77
C LYS A 48 0.28 -2.03 -6.99
N ASP A 49 1.03 -0.97 -7.17
CA ASP A 49 0.65 0.33 -6.62
C ASP A 49 -0.35 0.98 -7.57
N ILE A 50 -1.55 1.32 -7.08
CA ILE A 50 -2.53 2.14 -7.82
C ILE A 50 -2.48 3.62 -7.42
N ASP A 51 -1.74 3.92 -6.36
CA ASP A 51 -1.49 5.25 -5.83
C ASP A 51 0.00 5.42 -5.53
N ALA A 52 0.53 6.65 -5.67
CA ALA A 52 1.89 6.95 -5.23
C ALA A 52 1.96 7.04 -3.69
N GLY A 53 2.97 6.41 -3.09
CA GLY A 53 3.19 6.47 -1.64
C GLY A 53 4.19 5.43 -1.15
N VAL A 54 4.25 5.26 0.17
CA VAL A 54 5.18 4.33 0.81
C VAL A 54 4.53 2.95 0.97
N THR A 55 5.18 1.93 0.43
CA THR A 55 4.88 0.50 0.65
C THR A 55 5.97 -0.13 1.54
N PRO A 56 5.65 -1.18 2.31
CA PRO A 56 6.59 -1.72 3.29
C PRO A 56 7.68 -2.58 2.63
N MET A 57 8.88 -2.62 3.21
CA MET A 57 9.94 -3.55 2.78
C MET A 57 9.60 -5.01 3.10
N PHE A 58 8.84 -5.24 4.17
CA PHE A 58 8.38 -6.56 4.58
C PHE A 58 6.85 -6.63 4.57
N PHE A 59 6.33 -7.77 4.15
CA PHE A 59 4.89 -8.02 4.08
C PHE A 59 4.56 -9.43 4.55
N SER A 60 3.31 -9.68 4.91
CA SER A 60 2.85 -11.02 5.27
C SER A 60 2.63 -11.87 4.01
N CYS A 61 3.26 -13.04 3.95
CA CYS A 61 3.06 -13.99 2.87
C CYS A 61 1.59 -14.42 2.80
N GLU A 62 0.96 -14.29 1.62
CA GLU A 62 -0.44 -14.70 1.42
C GLU A 62 -0.69 -16.19 1.65
N LYS A 63 0.35 -17.02 1.53
CA LYS A 63 0.25 -18.49 1.66
C LYS A 63 0.41 -18.98 3.10
N CYS A 64 1.40 -18.48 3.83
CA CYS A 64 1.75 -19.01 5.16
C CYS A 64 1.77 -17.96 6.28
N GLY A 65 1.48 -16.69 5.99
CA GLY A 65 1.46 -15.59 6.96
C GLY A 65 2.85 -15.12 7.45
N GLN A 66 3.90 -15.88 7.19
CA GLN A 66 5.28 -15.53 7.56
C GLN A 66 5.82 -14.35 6.76
N ARG A 67 6.94 -13.79 7.22
CA ARG A 67 7.57 -12.63 6.59
C ARG A 67 7.96 -12.90 5.13
N ALA A 68 7.61 -11.97 4.26
CA ALA A 68 8.04 -11.89 2.88
C ALA A 68 8.76 -10.55 2.64
N ARG A 69 9.78 -10.56 1.79
CA ARG A 69 10.66 -9.41 1.53
C ARG A 69 10.43 -8.85 0.15
N SER A 70 10.33 -7.53 0.07
CA SER A 70 10.27 -6.76 -1.17
C SER A 70 11.48 -7.04 -2.06
N THR A 71 11.24 -7.11 -3.36
CA THR A 71 12.26 -7.16 -4.42
C THR A 71 12.59 -5.77 -4.96
N PHE A 72 12.12 -4.72 -4.28
CA PHE A 72 12.33 -3.32 -4.64
C PHE A 72 11.88 -2.98 -6.07
N PHE A 73 10.67 -3.43 -6.42
CA PHE A 73 10.04 -3.23 -7.73
C PHE A 73 10.74 -3.97 -8.88
N ASN A 74 11.58 -4.97 -8.58
CA ASN A 74 12.06 -5.91 -9.58
C ASN A 74 11.03 -7.03 -9.79
N ASP A 75 10.36 -7.05 -10.95
CA ASP A 75 9.36 -8.07 -11.28
C ASP A 75 10.04 -9.40 -11.67
N ILE A 76 10.26 -10.25 -10.66
CA ILE A 76 10.88 -11.57 -10.83
C ILE A 76 9.90 -12.64 -11.36
N VAL A 77 8.61 -12.32 -11.52
CA VAL A 77 7.58 -13.23 -12.03
C VAL A 77 6.64 -12.47 -12.99
N PRO A 78 7.12 -12.03 -14.16
CA PRO A 78 6.37 -11.14 -15.06
C PRO A 78 5.04 -11.73 -15.53
N ASN A 79 4.98 -13.05 -15.71
CA ASN A 79 3.77 -13.75 -16.18
C ASN A 79 2.71 -13.97 -15.09
N LYS A 80 3.02 -13.65 -13.82
CA LYS A 80 2.05 -13.73 -12.73
C LYS A 80 1.27 -12.42 -12.66
N GLN A 81 -0.04 -12.48 -12.42
CA GLN A 81 -0.84 -11.29 -12.16
C GLN A 81 -0.70 -10.85 -10.70
N PRO A 82 -0.75 -9.53 -10.40
CA PRO A 82 -0.84 -9.04 -9.04
C PRO A 82 -2.08 -9.60 -8.33
N THR A 83 -1.95 -9.92 -7.05
CA THR A 83 -3.05 -10.39 -6.18
C THR A 83 -3.46 -9.34 -5.15
N ILE A 84 -2.63 -8.32 -4.97
CA ILE A 84 -2.82 -7.23 -4.02
C ILE A 84 -2.55 -5.91 -4.72
N GLU A 85 -3.32 -4.90 -4.35
CA GLU A 85 -3.03 -3.53 -4.72
C GLU A 85 -2.80 -2.63 -3.51
N TRP A 86 -1.84 -1.72 -3.66
CA TRP A 86 -1.52 -0.67 -2.70
C TRP A 86 -2.25 0.61 -3.09
N TYR A 87 -3.07 1.10 -2.18
CA TYR A 87 -3.95 2.24 -2.40
C TYR A 87 -3.89 3.21 -1.25
N ARG A 88 -4.24 4.47 -1.51
CA ARG A 88 -4.41 5.47 -0.47
C ARG A 88 -5.86 5.43 0.03
N PRO A 89 -6.09 5.12 1.32
CA PRO A 89 -7.44 5.16 1.87
C PRO A 89 -8.08 6.53 1.73
N SER A 90 -9.40 6.54 1.52
CA SER A 90 -10.23 7.74 1.60
C SER A 90 -10.28 8.29 3.04
N LEU A 91 -10.69 9.55 3.18
CA LEU A 91 -10.93 10.16 4.50
C LEU A 91 -11.89 9.32 5.35
N HIS A 92 -12.94 8.78 4.75
CA HIS A 92 -13.91 7.90 5.43
C HIS A 92 -13.25 6.63 5.98
N GLU A 93 -12.39 5.99 5.19
CA GLU A 93 -11.62 4.82 5.63
C GLU A 93 -10.62 5.21 6.75
N CYS A 94 -9.94 6.35 6.63
CA CYS A 94 -9.07 6.86 7.70
C CYS A 94 -9.84 7.09 9.01
N LEU A 95 -11.06 7.65 8.94
CA LEU A 95 -11.90 7.86 10.11
C LEU A 95 -12.34 6.54 10.77
N LYS A 96 -12.59 5.48 9.97
CA LYS A 96 -12.84 4.12 10.47
C LYS A 96 -11.61 3.47 11.09
N MET A 97 -10.41 3.85 10.65
CA MET A 97 -9.14 3.36 11.17
C MET A 97 -8.68 4.04 12.46
N ARG A 98 -9.46 4.97 13.05
CA ARG A 98 -9.06 5.70 14.26
C ARG A 98 -8.68 4.82 15.46
N SER A 99 -9.27 3.63 15.57
CA SER A 99 -8.90 2.65 16.60
C SER A 99 -7.58 1.91 16.33
N LYS A 100 -7.01 2.04 15.12
CA LYS A 100 -5.75 1.42 14.67
C LYS A 100 -4.68 2.50 14.48
N GLU A 101 -4.22 3.09 15.59
CA GLU A 101 -3.38 4.30 15.56
C GLU A 101 -2.14 4.17 14.67
N ALA A 102 -1.38 3.09 14.78
CA ALA A 102 -0.18 2.88 13.97
C ALA A 102 -0.49 2.81 12.46
N ALA A 103 -1.59 2.15 12.08
CA ALA A 103 -1.98 2.05 10.68
C ALA A 103 -2.50 3.38 10.15
N LEU A 104 -3.25 4.12 10.96
CA LEU A 104 -3.70 5.47 10.62
C LEU A 104 -2.52 6.43 10.46
N ASP A 105 -1.54 6.38 11.36
CA ASP A 105 -0.35 7.23 11.30
C ASP A 105 0.53 6.91 10.11
N HIS A 106 0.69 5.63 9.76
CA HIS A 106 1.34 5.23 8.50
C HIS A 106 0.68 5.90 7.30
N VAL A 107 -0.66 5.82 7.19
CA VAL A 107 -1.41 6.42 6.08
C VAL A 107 -1.28 7.94 6.06
N LEU A 108 -1.49 8.61 7.18
CA LEU A 108 -1.45 10.08 7.27
C LEU A 108 -0.04 10.66 7.00
N ASN A 109 1.01 9.85 7.11
CA ASN A 109 2.38 10.22 6.74
C ASN A 109 2.77 9.77 5.31
N GLY A 110 1.80 9.42 4.45
CA GLY A 110 2.05 9.10 3.05
C GLY A 110 2.20 7.60 2.74
N GLY A 111 1.95 6.75 3.72
CA GLY A 111 1.88 5.31 3.54
C GLY A 111 0.63 4.85 2.80
N LEU A 112 0.76 3.76 2.06
CA LEU A 112 -0.36 3.10 1.40
C LEU A 112 -0.91 1.97 2.27
N ASN A 113 -2.21 1.72 2.13
CA ASN A 113 -2.86 0.51 2.64
C ASN A 113 -2.98 -0.51 1.51
N PHE A 114 -3.35 -1.75 1.83
CA PHE A 114 -3.50 -2.80 0.84
C PHE A 114 -4.91 -3.41 0.83
N ARG A 115 -5.31 -3.92 -0.33
CA ARG A 115 -6.49 -4.78 -0.48
C ARG A 115 -6.22 -5.88 -1.49
N LYS A 116 -6.91 -7.02 -1.34
CA LYS A 116 -6.85 -8.11 -2.32
C LYS A 116 -7.59 -7.69 -3.58
N ILE A 117 -7.02 -8.03 -4.74
CA ILE A 117 -7.68 -7.84 -6.02
C ILE A 117 -8.73 -8.94 -6.15
N THR A 118 -10.00 -8.54 -6.23
CA THR A 118 -11.08 -9.44 -6.59
C THR A 118 -11.13 -9.51 -8.11
N HIS A 119 -10.63 -10.61 -8.67
CA HIS A 119 -10.99 -10.94 -10.04
C HIS A 119 -12.43 -11.43 -10.01
N ASP A 120 -13.36 -10.58 -10.43
CA ASP A 120 -14.70 -11.06 -10.74
C ASP A 120 -14.53 -12.18 -11.78
N LYS A 121 -14.99 -13.37 -11.42
CA LYS A 121 -15.06 -14.49 -12.35
C LYS A 121 -16.15 -14.14 -13.36
N ASN A 122 -15.75 -13.60 -14.51
CA ASN A 122 -16.60 -13.67 -15.70
C ASN A 122 -16.89 -15.13 -16.05
#